data_AF-A0A5D0N256-F1
#
_entry.id   AF-A0A5D0N256-F1
#
_cell.length_a   1.000
_cell.length_b   1.000
_cell.length_c   1.000
_cell.angle_alpha   90.00
_cell.angle_beta   90.00
_cell.angle_gamma   90.00
#
_symmetry.space_group_name_H-M   'P 1'
#
loop_
_entity.id
_entity.type
_entity.pdbx_description
1 polymer ?
#
loop_
_entity_poly.entity_id
_entity_poly.type
_entity_poly.pdbx_seq_one_letter_code
_entity_poly.pdbx_strand_id
1 'polypeptide(L)'
;MCGLLVAPSAAQAHPAESGSLDLVLNPGAEERSYAVGVDATMLADSSDDRNQIYVQINGSNGDNWSIELGAPYGQELTVGTYTGATRNSFREPGTPGLAFGGNGWGCNTLTGSFVINEITMASPNYLQDLDATFEQYCEGTGEPDTGHIVVHNPPPPPILTLAVTVDATGTVGSDGSVTLSGMVACNRATDIELYGFTAQQIKGITYEGNLYTSFRCEPGVTAPWQGTAVSNGPYRTGPMEVTANAWGYDSFYFRERYGTTTTKVRITRD
;
A
#
# COMPACT_ATOMS: atom_id res chain seq x y z
N MET A 1 -18.57 8.82 5.79
CA MET A 1 -18.11 7.60 5.10
C MET A 1 -17.44 6.75 6.14
N CYS A 2 -18.07 5.65 6.56
CA CYS A 2 -17.42 4.65 7.39
C CYS A 2 -16.40 3.97 6.46
N GLY A 3 -15.11 4.26 6.64
CA GLY A 3 -14.06 3.56 5.92
C GLY A 3 -14.17 2.09 6.26
N LEU A 4 -14.37 1.25 5.25
CA LEU A 4 -14.25 -0.18 5.41
C LEU A 4 -12.79 -0.41 5.82
N LEU A 5 -12.55 -0.76 7.08
CA LEU A 5 -11.23 -1.19 7.55
C LEU A 5 -10.92 -2.49 6.82
N VAL A 6 -10.12 -2.40 5.77
CA VAL A 6 -9.62 -3.59 5.08
C VAL A 6 -8.61 -4.22 6.05
N ALA A 7 -8.96 -5.39 6.56
CA ALA A 7 -8.01 -6.19 7.32
C ALA A 7 -6.82 -6.52 6.43
N PRO A 8 -5.57 -6.41 6.94
CA PRO A 8 -4.41 -6.85 6.19
C PRO A 8 -4.61 -8.32 5.86
N SER A 9 -4.38 -8.66 4.61
CA SER A 9 -4.55 -10.03 4.11
C SER A 9 -3.20 -10.57 3.66
N ALA A 10 -3.08 -11.90 3.57
CA ALA A 10 -1.87 -12.55 3.04
C ALA A 10 -1.47 -12.05 1.64
N ALA A 11 -2.41 -11.49 0.86
CA ALA A 11 -2.13 -10.95 -0.47
C ALA A 11 -1.30 -9.64 -0.45
N GLN A 12 -1.25 -8.94 0.68
CA GLN A 12 -0.51 -7.69 0.86
C GLN A 12 0.73 -7.87 1.74
N ALA A 13 0.88 -9.05 2.35
CA ALA A 13 1.95 -9.34 3.28
C ALA A 13 3.33 -9.45 2.62
N HIS A 14 4.31 -8.85 3.30
CA HIS A 14 5.69 -8.77 2.82
C HIS A 14 6.53 -9.87 3.45
N PRO A 15 7.46 -10.48 2.70
CA PRO A 15 8.34 -11.50 3.24
C PRO A 15 9.31 -10.90 4.27
N ALA A 16 9.37 -11.53 5.43
CA ALA A 16 10.33 -11.17 6.46
C ALA A 16 11.76 -11.53 6.05
N GLU A 17 12.70 -10.66 6.38
CA GLU A 17 14.15 -10.91 6.22
C GLU A 17 14.63 -11.85 7.33
N SER A 18 14.12 -11.67 8.55
CA SER A 18 14.29 -12.61 9.66
C SER A 18 13.07 -12.60 10.57
N GLY A 19 12.93 -13.62 11.40
CA GLY A 19 11.82 -13.72 12.34
C GLY A 19 11.74 -15.10 12.98
N SER A 20 11.04 -15.18 14.10
CA SER A 20 10.83 -16.42 14.83
C SER A 20 9.44 -16.47 15.45
N LEU A 21 8.89 -17.67 15.52
CA LEU A 21 7.65 -17.96 16.22
C LEU A 21 7.91 -19.14 17.15
N ASP A 22 7.78 -18.89 18.44
CA ASP A 22 7.77 -19.93 19.48
C ASP A 22 6.35 -20.05 20.03
N LEU A 23 5.87 -21.29 20.16
CA LEU A 23 4.51 -21.61 20.56
C LEU A 23 4.52 -22.65 21.67
N VAL A 24 3.53 -22.53 22.57
CA VAL A 24 3.08 -23.61 23.45
C VAL A 24 1.59 -23.81 23.19
N LEU A 25 1.25 -24.96 22.61
CA LEU A 25 -0.11 -25.32 22.22
C LEU A 25 -0.77 -26.20 23.28
N ASN A 26 -2.04 -25.92 23.56
CA ASN A 26 -2.83 -26.63 24.54
C ASN A 26 -4.11 -27.25 23.94
N PRO A 27 -4.57 -28.40 24.47
CA PRO A 27 -4.05 -29.09 25.65
C PRO A 27 -2.76 -29.87 25.39
N GLY A 28 -1.89 -29.97 26.42
CA GLY A 28 -0.72 -30.84 26.41
C GLY A 28 0.64 -30.14 26.41
N ALA A 29 0.66 -28.80 26.44
CA ALA A 29 1.87 -27.99 26.43
C ALA A 29 2.84 -28.39 25.32
N GLU A 30 2.32 -28.60 24.11
CA GLU A 30 3.13 -28.96 22.95
C GLU A 30 3.92 -27.75 22.46
N GLU A 31 5.24 -27.83 22.54
CA GLU A 31 6.13 -26.77 22.07
C GLU A 31 6.39 -26.87 20.56
N ARG A 32 6.31 -25.74 19.86
CA ARG A 32 6.70 -25.62 18.45
C ARG A 32 7.49 -24.34 18.22
N SER A 33 8.51 -24.43 17.38
CA SER A 33 9.36 -23.29 17.02
C SER A 33 9.57 -23.24 15.51
N TYR A 34 9.62 -22.02 14.98
CA TYR A 34 9.84 -21.74 13.56
C TYR A 34 10.76 -20.53 13.43
N ALA A 35 11.70 -20.59 12.49
CA ALA A 35 12.60 -19.48 12.19
C ALA A 35 12.80 -19.26 10.69
N VAL A 36 12.74 -18.00 10.28
CA VAL A 36 13.04 -17.58 8.90
C VAL A 36 14.49 -17.90 8.56
N GLY A 37 14.70 -18.54 7.40
CA GLY A 37 16.03 -18.96 6.96
C GLY A 37 16.53 -20.28 7.58
N VAL A 38 15.77 -20.88 8.49
CA VAL A 38 16.05 -22.20 9.07
C VAL A 38 15.02 -23.21 8.56
N ASP A 39 13.76 -23.05 8.95
CA ASP A 39 12.70 -24.03 8.71
C ASP A 39 11.33 -23.41 8.42
N ALA A 40 11.21 -22.08 8.31
CA ALA A 40 9.97 -21.43 7.95
C ALA A 40 10.17 -20.23 7.00
N THR A 41 9.04 -19.83 6.41
CA THR A 41 8.87 -18.51 5.78
C THR A 41 7.84 -17.71 6.58
N MET A 42 7.99 -16.39 6.60
CA MET A 42 7.03 -15.49 7.24
C MET A 42 6.63 -14.38 6.28
N LEU A 43 5.34 -14.09 6.23
CA LEU A 43 4.78 -12.92 5.57
C LEU A 43 4.09 -12.07 6.62
N ALA A 44 4.38 -10.78 6.68
CA ALA A 44 3.79 -9.87 7.66
C ALA A 44 3.33 -8.56 7.01
N ASP A 45 2.22 -8.01 7.52
CA ASP A 45 1.69 -6.71 7.10
C ASP A 45 0.95 -6.00 8.23
N SER A 46 0.63 -4.72 8.00
CA SER A 46 -0.23 -3.88 8.83
C SER A 46 -1.41 -3.31 8.05
N SER A 47 -2.51 -2.99 8.73
CA SER A 47 -3.59 -2.20 8.13
C SER A 47 -3.15 -0.78 7.81
N ASP A 48 -3.88 -0.15 6.87
CA ASP A 48 -3.65 1.23 6.44
C ASP A 48 -3.80 2.30 7.54
N ASP A 49 -4.54 1.99 8.60
CA ASP A 49 -4.71 2.83 9.79
C ASP A 49 -3.78 2.39 10.95
N ARG A 50 -2.84 1.46 10.68
CA ARG A 50 -1.87 0.91 11.64
C ARG A 50 -2.49 0.27 12.88
N ASN A 51 -3.79 0.00 12.84
CA ASN A 51 -4.54 -0.52 13.97
C ASN A 51 -4.34 -2.01 14.20
N GLN A 52 -4.02 -2.77 13.15
CA GLN A 52 -3.89 -4.22 13.21
C GLN A 52 -2.75 -4.72 12.33
N ILE A 53 -2.21 -5.88 12.69
CA ILE A 53 -1.19 -6.61 11.94
C ILE A 53 -1.69 -8.02 11.63
N TYR A 54 -1.16 -8.57 10.54
CA TYR A 54 -1.33 -9.97 10.15
C TYR A 54 0.04 -10.58 9.90
N VAL A 55 0.31 -11.73 10.51
CA VAL A 55 1.52 -12.52 10.27
C VAL A 55 1.11 -13.92 9.87
N GLN A 56 1.62 -14.38 8.74
CA GLN A 56 1.50 -15.76 8.27
C GLN A 56 2.86 -16.44 8.36
N ILE A 57 2.87 -17.66 8.90
CA ILE A 57 4.07 -18.47 9.06
C ILE A 57 3.81 -19.79 8.33
N ASN A 58 4.68 -20.16 7.40
CA ASN A 58 4.63 -21.47 6.73
C ASN A 58 5.90 -22.25 7.06
N GLY A 59 5.75 -23.33 7.84
CA GLY A 59 6.81 -24.25 8.20
C GLY A 59 7.14 -25.23 7.07
N SER A 60 8.41 -25.60 6.96
CA SER A 60 8.92 -26.53 5.94
C SER A 60 8.38 -27.96 6.13
N ASN A 61 7.88 -28.26 7.34
CA ASN A 61 7.18 -29.50 7.67
C ASN A 61 5.72 -29.53 7.21
N GLY A 62 5.24 -28.47 6.56
CA GLY A 62 3.85 -28.33 6.08
C GLY A 62 2.92 -27.64 7.06
N ASP A 63 3.42 -27.22 8.23
CA ASP A 63 2.64 -26.41 9.15
C ASP A 63 2.36 -25.02 8.57
N ASN A 64 1.21 -24.45 8.90
CA ASN A 64 0.84 -23.09 8.57
C ASN A 64 0.11 -22.46 9.76
N TRP A 65 0.61 -21.31 10.20
CA TRP A 65 0.04 -20.52 11.29
C TRP A 65 -0.27 -19.10 10.82
N SER A 66 -1.29 -18.51 11.43
CA SER A 66 -1.65 -17.11 11.26
C SER A 66 -1.86 -16.44 12.61
N ILE A 67 -1.35 -15.22 12.75
CA ILE A 67 -1.52 -14.36 13.92
C ILE A 67 -2.10 -13.03 13.45
N GLU A 68 -3.20 -12.61 14.06
CA GLU A 68 -3.76 -11.27 13.95
C GLU A 68 -3.74 -10.60 15.32
N LEU A 69 -3.14 -9.42 15.42
CA LEU A 69 -3.18 -8.57 16.61
C LEU A 69 -3.75 -7.21 16.23
N GLY A 70 -4.69 -6.70 17.02
CA GLY A 70 -5.36 -5.44 16.74
C GLY A 70 -5.57 -4.61 18.00
N ALA A 71 -5.30 -3.31 17.92
CA ALA A 71 -5.71 -2.35 18.92
C ALA A 71 -7.24 -2.15 18.86
N PRO A 72 -7.86 -1.59 19.92
CA PRO A 72 -9.24 -1.12 19.83
C PRO A 72 -9.46 -0.24 18.60
N TYR A 73 -10.61 -0.40 17.93
CA TYR A 73 -10.90 0.35 16.71
C TYR A 73 -10.67 1.86 16.86
N GLY A 74 -10.05 2.47 15.84
CA GLY A 74 -9.72 3.89 15.82
C GLY A 74 -8.44 4.27 16.58
N GLN A 75 -7.70 3.28 17.09
CA GLN A 75 -6.38 3.46 17.70
C GLN A 75 -5.31 2.80 16.84
N GLU A 76 -4.10 3.34 16.82
CA GLU A 76 -2.95 2.66 16.24
C GLU A 76 -2.44 1.56 17.20
N LEU A 77 -1.94 0.47 16.64
CA LEU A 77 -1.22 -0.57 17.38
C LEU A 77 0.17 -0.02 17.75
N THR A 78 0.47 0.02 19.04
CA THR A 78 1.71 0.58 19.57
C THR A 78 2.26 -0.32 20.69
N VAL A 79 3.48 -0.06 21.14
CA VAL A 79 4.07 -0.76 22.30
C VAL A 79 3.14 -0.64 23.50
N GLY A 80 2.81 -1.78 24.12
CA GLY A 80 1.89 -1.82 25.24
C GLY A 80 1.25 -3.19 25.47
N THR A 81 0.45 -3.27 26.54
CA THR A 81 -0.29 -4.47 26.91
C THR A 81 -1.77 -4.31 26.55
N TYR A 82 -2.30 -5.30 25.84
CA TYR A 82 -3.68 -5.34 25.37
C TYR A 82 -4.39 -6.53 26.04
N THR A 83 -5.17 -6.24 27.08
CA THR A 83 -5.90 -7.25 27.86
C THR A 83 -7.33 -7.39 27.40
N GLY A 84 -7.92 -8.58 27.58
CA GLY A 84 -9.33 -8.82 27.25
C GLY A 84 -9.58 -8.84 25.76
N ALA A 85 -8.58 -9.25 24.98
CA ALA A 85 -8.71 -9.38 23.53
C ALA A 85 -9.79 -10.42 23.19
N THR A 86 -10.57 -10.11 22.17
CA THR A 86 -11.56 -11.02 21.59
C THR A 86 -11.20 -11.30 20.14
N ARG A 87 -11.94 -12.21 19.49
CA ARG A 87 -11.64 -12.63 18.13
C ARG A 87 -11.56 -11.43 17.19
N ASN A 88 -10.40 -11.25 16.55
CA ASN A 88 -10.06 -10.03 15.81
C ASN A 88 -11.14 -9.56 14.83
N SER A 89 -11.69 -10.50 14.04
CA SER A 89 -12.73 -10.23 13.03
C SER A 89 -14.11 -9.85 13.60
N PHE A 90 -14.35 -10.04 14.89
CA PHE A 90 -15.62 -9.79 15.57
C PHE A 90 -15.47 -8.94 16.84
N ARG A 91 -14.29 -8.32 17.05
CA ARG A 91 -14.05 -7.52 18.25
C ARG A 91 -14.99 -6.31 18.31
N GLU A 92 -15.39 -5.93 19.51
CA GLU A 92 -16.24 -4.76 19.73
C GLU A 92 -15.43 -3.45 19.79
N PRO A 93 -16.03 -2.28 19.56
CA PRO A 93 -15.37 -1.00 19.81
C PRO A 93 -14.84 -0.92 21.25
N GLY A 94 -13.60 -0.45 21.42
CA GLY A 94 -12.95 -0.38 22.72
C GLY A 94 -12.22 -1.67 23.15
N THR A 95 -12.37 -2.77 22.41
CA THR A 95 -11.76 -4.07 22.74
C THR A 95 -10.64 -4.40 21.75
N PRO A 96 -9.46 -4.85 22.22
CA PRO A 96 -8.41 -5.32 21.34
C PRO A 96 -8.79 -6.63 20.64
N GLY A 97 -8.13 -6.91 19.52
CA GLY A 97 -8.34 -8.09 18.71
C GLY A 97 -7.16 -9.04 18.78
N LEU A 98 -7.45 -10.34 18.89
CA LEU A 98 -6.49 -11.42 18.78
C LEU A 98 -7.11 -12.51 17.90
N ALA A 99 -6.33 -13.10 17.01
CA ALA A 99 -6.64 -14.39 16.44
C ALA A 99 -5.34 -15.13 16.15
N PHE A 100 -5.14 -16.25 16.84
CA PHE A 100 -4.10 -17.22 16.55
C PHE A 100 -4.77 -18.53 16.09
N GLY A 101 -4.23 -19.12 15.04
CA GLY A 101 -4.73 -20.37 14.49
C GLY A 101 -3.86 -20.86 13.34
N GLY A 102 -4.20 -22.01 12.78
CA GLY A 102 -3.37 -22.66 11.78
C GLY A 102 -3.63 -24.16 11.71
N ASN A 103 -3.13 -24.82 10.67
CA ASN A 103 -3.21 -26.29 10.54
C ASN A 103 -4.63 -26.88 10.63
N GLY A 104 -5.64 -26.13 10.21
CA GLY A 104 -7.05 -26.53 10.32
C GLY A 104 -7.69 -26.25 11.70
N TRP A 105 -6.94 -25.60 12.60
CA TRP A 105 -7.37 -25.20 13.94
C TRP A 105 -7.56 -23.69 14.03
N GLY A 106 -8.52 -23.29 14.86
CA GLY A 106 -8.77 -21.89 15.22
C GLY A 106 -9.99 -21.79 16.11
N CYS A 107 -10.01 -20.81 17.01
CA CYS A 107 -11.15 -20.63 17.89
C CYS A 107 -12.35 -20.01 17.11
N ASN A 108 -13.54 -20.55 17.34
CA ASN A 108 -14.81 -19.89 17.02
C ASN A 108 -15.04 -18.70 17.95
N THR A 109 -14.78 -18.87 19.25
CA THR A 109 -14.80 -17.86 20.30
C THR A 109 -13.51 -17.86 21.09
N LEU A 110 -13.02 -16.68 21.49
CA LEU A 110 -11.80 -16.57 22.27
C LEU A 110 -11.79 -15.39 23.23
N THR A 111 -11.04 -15.55 24.32
CA THR A 111 -10.52 -14.48 25.16
C THR A 111 -9.00 -14.54 25.17
N GLY A 112 -8.33 -13.42 25.43
CA GLY A 112 -6.89 -13.44 25.49
C GLY A 112 -6.26 -12.12 25.88
N SER A 113 -4.95 -12.09 25.74
CA SER A 113 -4.16 -10.86 25.86
C SER A 113 -2.91 -10.96 25.01
N PHE A 114 -2.35 -9.82 24.66
CA PHE A 114 -1.05 -9.76 24.02
C PHE A 114 -0.27 -8.55 24.51
N VAL A 115 1.06 -8.63 24.41
CA VAL A 115 1.98 -7.55 24.71
C VAL A 115 2.77 -7.27 23.45
N ILE A 116 2.81 -6.01 23.04
CA ILE A 116 3.72 -5.52 22.02
C ILE A 116 4.94 -4.96 22.74
N ASN A 117 6.08 -5.64 22.67
CA ASN A 117 7.35 -5.20 23.24
C ASN A 117 8.05 -4.21 22.30
N GLU A 118 7.97 -4.47 21.00
CA GLU A 118 8.51 -3.63 19.95
C GLU A 118 7.53 -3.61 18.76
N ILE A 119 7.32 -2.44 18.18
CA ILE A 119 6.66 -2.30 16.89
C ILE A 119 7.17 -1.06 16.16
N THR A 120 7.64 -1.24 14.93
CA THR A 120 8.09 -0.16 14.06
C THR A 120 7.22 -0.14 12.81
N MET A 121 6.44 0.93 12.65
CA MET A 121 5.66 1.21 11.44
C MET A 121 6.39 2.24 10.58
N ALA A 122 6.92 1.82 9.44
CA ALA A 122 7.53 2.71 8.47
C ALA A 122 6.48 3.34 7.53
N SER A 123 6.86 4.44 6.87
CA SER A 123 5.97 5.16 5.95
C SER A 123 5.80 4.41 4.62
N PRO A 124 4.59 4.41 4.02
CA PRO A 124 3.35 5.01 4.54
C PRO A 124 2.68 4.18 5.64
N ASN A 125 2.62 2.85 5.54
CA ASN A 125 2.07 1.91 6.53
C ASN A 125 2.70 0.52 6.37
N TYR A 126 4.01 0.44 6.62
CA TYR A 126 4.78 -0.79 6.45
C TYR A 126 5.23 -1.30 7.81
N LEU A 127 4.79 -2.50 8.20
CA LEU A 127 5.31 -3.16 9.39
C LEU A 127 6.77 -3.54 9.14
N GLN A 128 7.69 -2.87 9.83
CA GLN A 128 9.12 -3.13 9.71
C GLN A 128 9.60 -4.09 10.80
N ASP A 129 9.23 -3.82 12.05
CA ASP A 129 9.64 -4.62 13.20
C ASP A 129 8.42 -4.94 14.07
N LEU A 130 8.41 -6.15 14.63
CA LEU A 130 7.46 -6.61 15.64
C LEU A 130 8.16 -7.54 16.62
N ASP A 131 7.97 -7.29 17.91
CA ASP A 131 8.17 -8.28 18.97
C ASP A 131 6.91 -8.29 19.83
N ALA A 132 6.21 -9.42 19.86
CA ALA A 132 4.98 -9.55 20.61
C ALA A 132 4.83 -10.93 21.26
N THR A 133 4.23 -10.95 22.44
CA THR A 133 3.76 -12.19 23.07
C THR A 133 2.25 -12.20 23.15
N PHE A 134 1.64 -13.39 23.10
CA PHE A 134 0.19 -13.53 23.22
C PHE A 134 -0.21 -14.76 24.02
N GLU A 135 -1.40 -14.71 24.59
CA GLU A 135 -2.11 -15.83 25.19
C GLU A 135 -3.56 -15.84 24.68
N GLN A 136 -4.00 -16.99 24.18
CA GLN A 136 -5.34 -17.19 23.61
C GLN A 136 -6.03 -18.38 24.26
N TYR A 137 -7.22 -18.14 24.81
CA TYR A 137 -8.10 -19.18 25.32
C TYR A 137 -9.20 -19.43 24.30
N CYS A 138 -9.29 -20.64 23.75
CA CYS A 138 -10.35 -21.02 22.81
C CYS A 138 -11.58 -21.53 23.54
N GLU A 139 -12.79 -21.19 23.11
CA GLU A 139 -14.06 -21.79 23.58
C GLU A 139 -14.24 -21.86 25.11
N GLY A 140 -13.63 -20.95 25.86
CA GLY A 140 -13.65 -20.95 27.32
C GLY A 140 -12.83 -22.07 27.97
N THR A 141 -11.81 -22.60 27.29
CA THR A 141 -10.82 -23.53 27.86
C THR A 141 -10.07 -22.88 29.03
N GLY A 142 -9.54 -23.73 29.92
CA GLY A 142 -8.80 -23.28 31.11
C GLY A 142 -7.31 -23.01 30.87
N GLU A 143 -6.74 -23.52 29.78
CA GLU A 143 -5.32 -23.36 29.42
C GLU A 143 -5.22 -22.60 28.09
N PRO A 144 -4.34 -21.59 27.99
CA PRO A 144 -4.17 -20.81 26.76
C PRO A 144 -3.16 -21.46 25.82
N ASP A 145 -3.36 -21.27 24.52
CA ASP A 145 -2.25 -21.28 23.58
C ASP A 145 -1.42 -20.02 23.80
N THR A 146 -0.10 -20.16 23.87
CA THR A 146 0.80 -19.00 24.04
C THR A 146 1.80 -18.94 22.92
N GLY A 147 2.29 -17.74 22.62
CA GLY A 147 3.38 -17.58 21.67
C GLY A 147 4.18 -16.31 21.83
N HIS A 148 5.40 -16.33 21.28
CA HIS A 148 6.28 -15.20 21.08
C HIS A 148 6.60 -15.10 19.59
N ILE A 149 6.25 -13.96 19.00
CA ILE A 149 6.47 -13.67 17.58
C ILE A 149 7.44 -12.50 17.45
N VAL A 150 8.50 -12.73 16.68
CA VAL A 150 9.44 -11.71 16.25
C VAL A 150 9.41 -11.64 14.73
N VAL A 151 9.26 -10.44 14.19
CA VAL A 151 9.30 -10.17 12.75
C VAL A 151 10.27 -9.02 12.50
N HIS A 152 11.18 -9.23 11.56
CA HIS A 152 12.00 -8.18 10.96
C HIS A 152 11.85 -8.24 9.45
N ASN A 153 11.09 -7.29 8.92
CA ASN A 153 10.91 -7.06 7.51
C ASN A 153 12.07 -6.20 6.97
N PRO A 154 12.50 -6.38 5.70
CA PRO A 154 13.55 -5.55 5.12
C PRO A 154 13.14 -4.08 5.09
N PRO A 155 14.08 -3.13 4.93
CA PRO A 155 13.72 -1.73 4.80
C PRO A 155 12.69 -1.52 3.68
N PRO A 156 11.66 -0.68 3.91
CA PRO A 156 10.64 -0.42 2.91
C PRO A 156 11.26 0.12 1.61
N PRO A 157 10.83 -0.37 0.43
CA PRO A 157 11.30 0.19 -0.84
C PRO A 157 10.85 1.66 -0.98
N PRO A 158 11.58 2.48 -1.75
CA PRO A 158 11.14 3.83 -2.02
C PRO A 158 9.73 3.89 -2.62
N ILE A 159 8.91 4.78 -2.07
CA ILE A 159 7.58 5.11 -2.60
C ILE A 159 7.72 5.54 -4.07
N LEU A 160 6.82 5.08 -4.93
CA LEU A 160 6.77 5.50 -6.33
C LEU A 160 6.55 7.03 -6.43
N THR A 161 7.49 7.72 -7.08
CA THR A 161 7.43 9.15 -7.35
C THR A 161 7.36 9.38 -8.85
N LEU A 162 6.48 10.27 -9.29
CA LEU A 162 6.32 10.66 -10.68
C LEU A 162 6.61 12.15 -10.82
N ALA A 163 7.54 12.50 -11.71
CA ALA A 163 7.81 13.88 -12.07
C ALA A 163 7.47 14.09 -13.55
N VAL A 164 6.59 15.05 -13.82
CA VAL A 164 6.09 15.34 -15.17
C VAL A 164 6.57 16.71 -15.59
N THR A 165 6.95 16.82 -16.85
CA THR A 165 7.23 18.08 -17.52
C THR A 165 6.46 18.15 -18.83
N VAL A 166 6.22 19.37 -19.28
CA VAL A 166 5.68 19.67 -20.61
C VAL A 166 6.70 20.54 -21.32
N ASP A 167 6.98 20.23 -22.58
CA ASP A 167 7.89 21.03 -23.40
C ASP A 167 7.35 22.46 -23.57
N ALA A 168 8.26 23.42 -23.69
CA ALA A 168 7.90 24.84 -23.80
C ALA A 168 7.15 25.18 -25.10
N THR A 169 7.12 24.27 -26.07
CA THR A 169 6.51 24.45 -27.39
C THR A 169 5.62 23.28 -27.77
N GLY A 170 4.55 23.56 -28.52
CA GLY A 170 3.70 22.56 -29.17
C GLY A 170 3.33 23.00 -30.58
N THR A 171 2.74 22.09 -31.36
CA THR A 171 2.34 22.36 -32.74
C THR A 171 0.83 22.26 -32.90
N VAL A 172 0.23 23.17 -33.68
CA VAL A 172 -1.19 23.12 -34.06
C VAL A 172 -1.32 22.65 -35.50
N GLY A 173 -2.12 21.60 -35.70
CA GLY A 173 -2.45 21.05 -37.01
C GLY A 173 -3.47 21.90 -37.76
N SER A 174 -3.66 21.61 -39.05
CA SER A 174 -4.67 22.28 -39.88
C SER A 174 -6.11 22.02 -39.43
N ASP A 175 -6.35 20.91 -38.72
CA ASP A 175 -7.64 20.54 -38.13
C ASP A 175 -7.92 21.30 -36.81
N GLY A 176 -6.95 22.06 -36.30
CA GLY A 176 -7.06 22.80 -35.04
C GLY A 176 -6.80 21.97 -33.79
N SER A 177 -6.31 20.74 -33.92
CA SER A 177 -5.77 19.95 -32.81
C SER A 177 -4.35 20.41 -32.46
N VAL A 178 -3.91 20.21 -31.21
CA VAL A 178 -2.56 20.59 -30.77
C VAL A 178 -1.79 19.36 -30.31
N THR A 179 -0.63 19.11 -30.89
CA THR A 179 0.32 18.12 -30.41
C THR A 179 1.20 18.73 -29.32
N LEU A 180 1.21 18.08 -28.17
CA LEU A 180 2.04 18.41 -27.01
C LEU A 180 2.97 17.24 -26.71
N SER A 181 4.14 17.57 -26.17
CA SER A 181 5.11 16.60 -25.71
C SER A 181 5.73 17.03 -24.40
N GLY A 182 6.45 16.11 -23.79
CA GLY A 182 7.25 16.36 -22.61
C GLY A 182 7.87 15.08 -22.12
N MET A 183 8.20 15.08 -20.84
CA MET A 183 8.98 14.02 -20.23
C MET A 183 8.36 13.61 -18.89
N VAL A 184 8.38 12.31 -18.58
CA VAL A 184 8.06 11.75 -17.27
C VAL A 184 9.27 11.00 -16.71
N ALA A 185 9.66 11.32 -15.48
CA ALA A 185 10.63 10.56 -14.71
C ALA A 185 9.91 9.80 -13.60
N CYS A 186 10.27 8.53 -13.43
CA CYS A 186 9.82 7.67 -12.34
C CYS A 186 11.04 7.05 -11.63
N ASN A 187 10.92 6.79 -10.33
CA ASN A 187 11.97 6.11 -9.56
C ASN A 187 11.85 4.57 -9.60
N ARG A 188 10.73 4.04 -10.11
CA ARG A 188 10.45 2.60 -10.28
C ARG A 188 9.62 2.39 -11.53
N ALA A 189 9.71 1.20 -12.11
CA ALA A 189 8.99 0.88 -13.34
C ALA A 189 7.48 0.78 -13.08
N THR A 190 6.68 1.48 -13.86
CA THR A 190 5.21 1.49 -13.76
C THR A 190 4.58 1.84 -15.10
N ASP A 191 3.35 1.39 -15.31
CA ASP A 191 2.52 1.92 -16.38
C ASP A 191 2.01 3.31 -15.95
N ILE A 192 2.05 4.25 -16.88
CA ILE A 192 1.61 5.62 -16.69
C ILE A 192 0.38 5.86 -17.54
N GLU A 193 -0.65 6.42 -16.91
CA GLU A 193 -1.75 7.07 -17.59
C GLU A 193 -1.56 8.58 -17.46
N LEU A 194 -1.39 9.28 -18.59
CA LEU A 194 -1.16 10.72 -18.60
C LEU A 194 -2.40 11.42 -19.14
N TYR A 195 -2.98 12.26 -18.28
CA TYR A 195 -4.11 13.12 -18.59
C TYR A 195 -3.65 14.58 -18.64
N GLY A 196 -3.86 15.24 -19.77
CA GLY A 196 -3.60 16.66 -19.91
C GLY A 196 -4.89 17.46 -20.03
N PHE A 197 -4.94 18.61 -19.35
CA PHE A 197 -5.96 19.64 -19.52
C PHE A 197 -5.30 20.86 -20.14
N THR A 198 -5.99 21.50 -21.07
CA THR A 198 -5.45 22.61 -21.84
C THR A 198 -6.46 23.74 -21.89
N ALA A 199 -5.97 24.97 -21.80
CA ALA A 199 -6.79 26.17 -21.89
C ALA A 199 -6.09 27.21 -22.78
N GLN A 200 -6.79 27.67 -23.81
CA GLN A 200 -6.30 28.72 -24.70
C GLN A 200 -7.31 29.86 -24.81
N GLN A 201 -6.85 31.09 -24.53
CA GLN A 201 -7.67 32.29 -24.73
C GLN A 201 -7.46 32.86 -26.14
N ILE A 202 -8.53 32.94 -26.93
CA ILE A 202 -8.53 33.53 -28.27
C ILE A 202 -9.63 34.58 -28.35
N LYS A 203 -9.26 35.85 -28.55
CA LYS A 203 -10.21 36.98 -28.71
C LYS A 203 -11.29 37.03 -27.62
N GLY A 204 -10.93 36.70 -26.37
CA GLY A 204 -11.84 36.72 -25.22
C GLY A 204 -12.67 35.44 -25.02
N ILE A 205 -12.49 34.40 -25.84
CA ILE A 205 -13.11 33.09 -25.68
C ILE A 205 -12.04 32.11 -25.17
N THR A 206 -12.35 31.36 -24.10
CA THR A 206 -11.50 30.27 -23.60
C THR A 206 -11.89 28.96 -24.28
N TYR A 207 -10.93 28.32 -24.93
CA TYR A 207 -11.04 26.98 -25.48
C TYR A 207 -10.36 26.01 -24.53
N GLU A 208 -11.15 25.09 -23.99
CA GLU A 208 -10.67 24.05 -23.09
C GLU A 208 -10.75 22.70 -23.78
N GLY A 209 -9.75 21.87 -23.51
CA GLY A 209 -9.68 20.53 -24.09
C GLY A 209 -8.74 19.66 -23.31
N ASN A 210 -8.68 18.40 -23.72
CA ASN A 210 -7.95 17.38 -23.01
C ASN A 210 -7.12 16.54 -23.97
N LEU A 211 -6.10 15.89 -23.42
CA LEU A 211 -5.35 14.83 -24.06
C LEU A 211 -5.24 13.64 -23.12
N TYR A 212 -5.04 12.47 -23.71
CA TYR A 212 -4.75 11.24 -23.00
C TYR A 212 -3.66 10.48 -23.75
N THR A 213 -2.72 9.91 -23.01
CA THR A 213 -1.74 8.96 -23.54
C THR A 213 -1.31 8.01 -22.43
N SER A 214 -0.84 6.83 -22.80
CA SER A 214 -0.32 5.86 -21.84
C SER A 214 0.96 5.21 -22.35
N PHE A 215 1.87 4.94 -21.44
CA PHE A 215 3.19 4.38 -21.75
C PHE A 215 3.82 3.76 -20.50
N ARG A 216 4.84 2.94 -20.71
CA ARG A 216 5.65 2.40 -19.62
C ARG A 216 6.74 3.40 -19.24
N CYS A 217 6.86 3.71 -17.96
CA CYS A 217 8.01 4.43 -17.42
C CYS A 217 9.00 3.43 -16.79
N GLU A 218 10.30 3.60 -17.07
CA GLU A 218 11.38 2.82 -16.47
C GLU A 218 12.36 3.73 -15.73
N PRO A 219 12.89 3.30 -14.56
CA PRO A 219 13.82 4.11 -13.79
C PRO A 219 15.15 4.31 -14.54
N GLY A 220 15.74 5.49 -14.37
CA GLY A 220 17.02 5.86 -15.01
C GLY A 220 16.90 6.37 -16.44
N VAL A 221 15.72 6.28 -17.06
CA VAL A 221 15.41 6.90 -18.36
C VAL A 221 14.19 7.77 -18.21
N THR A 222 14.29 9.03 -18.63
CA THR A 222 13.12 9.89 -18.71
C THR A 222 12.27 9.47 -19.90
N ALA A 223 11.04 9.02 -19.65
CA ALA A 223 10.14 8.54 -20.68
C ALA A 223 9.52 9.73 -21.43
N PRO A 224 9.76 9.87 -22.74
CA PRO A 224 9.11 10.90 -23.54
C PRO A 224 7.64 10.54 -23.70
N TRP A 225 6.77 11.56 -23.66
CA TRP A 225 5.37 11.41 -23.99
C TRP A 225 4.97 12.39 -25.08
N GLN A 226 4.00 11.98 -25.87
CA GLN A 226 3.34 12.83 -26.85
C GLN A 226 1.84 12.56 -26.79
N GLY A 227 1.05 13.62 -26.91
CA GLY A 227 -0.40 13.54 -26.93
C GLY A 227 -1.00 14.67 -27.76
N THR A 228 -2.16 14.38 -28.34
CA THR A 228 -2.92 15.36 -29.12
C THR A 228 -4.09 15.87 -28.28
N ALA A 229 -4.10 17.17 -28.00
CA ALA A 229 -5.18 17.85 -27.33
C ALA A 229 -6.26 18.26 -28.34
N VAL A 230 -7.52 18.00 -27.97
CA VAL A 230 -8.70 18.37 -28.73
C VAL A 230 -9.68 19.14 -27.84
N SER A 231 -10.31 20.18 -28.39
CA SER A 231 -11.31 21.02 -27.71
C SER A 231 -12.61 21.13 -28.49
N ASN A 232 -13.61 21.77 -27.86
CA ASN A 232 -14.91 22.11 -28.46
C ASN A 232 -14.85 23.13 -29.62
N GLY A 233 -13.67 23.70 -29.89
CA GLY A 233 -13.37 24.53 -31.05
C GLY A 233 -11.89 24.45 -31.39
N PRO A 234 -11.45 25.02 -32.52
CA PRO A 234 -10.11 24.78 -33.00
C PRO A 234 -9.10 25.71 -32.30
N TYR A 235 -8.01 25.14 -31.80
CA TYR A 235 -6.88 25.90 -31.26
C TYR A 235 -6.18 26.73 -32.34
N ARG A 236 -5.32 27.65 -31.90
CA ARG A 236 -4.51 28.52 -32.76
C ARG A 236 -3.08 28.62 -32.25
N THR A 237 -2.20 29.20 -33.06
CA THR A 237 -0.87 29.62 -32.60
C THR A 237 -0.99 30.66 -31.50
N GLY A 238 -0.13 30.60 -30.49
CA GLY A 238 -0.15 31.52 -29.35
C GLY A 238 0.15 30.81 -28.04
N PRO A 239 0.07 31.52 -26.91
CA PRO A 239 0.22 30.90 -25.60
C PRO A 239 -0.96 29.96 -25.33
N MET A 240 -0.68 28.84 -24.66
CA MET A 240 -1.67 27.89 -24.16
C MET A 240 -1.24 27.45 -22.76
N GLU A 241 -2.16 27.41 -21.81
CA GLU A 241 -1.91 26.80 -20.51
C GLU A 241 -2.15 25.30 -20.62
N VAL A 242 -1.24 24.51 -20.04
CA VAL A 242 -1.27 23.06 -20.05
C VAL A 242 -1.03 22.56 -18.64
N THR A 243 -1.96 21.77 -18.13
CA THR A 243 -1.80 20.98 -16.91
C THR A 243 -1.67 19.52 -17.30
N ALA A 244 -0.52 18.91 -17.07
CA ALA A 244 -0.28 17.48 -17.30
C ALA A 244 -0.25 16.73 -15.96
N ASN A 245 -1.01 15.63 -15.88
CA ASN A 245 -1.10 14.75 -14.72
C ASN A 245 -0.69 13.35 -15.16
N ALA A 246 0.45 12.87 -14.69
CA ALA A 246 0.80 11.46 -14.77
C ALA A 246 0.25 10.74 -13.55
N TRP A 247 -0.49 9.67 -13.81
CA TRP A 247 -0.98 8.72 -12.83
C TRP A 247 -0.23 7.40 -12.97
N GLY A 248 0.08 6.78 -11.85
CA GLY A 248 0.64 5.44 -11.80
C GLY A 248 0.28 4.73 -10.49
N TYR A 249 0.39 3.41 -10.46
CA TYR A 249 0.02 2.60 -9.31
C TYR A 249 1.26 2.03 -8.61
N ASP A 250 1.44 2.38 -7.33
CA ASP A 250 2.45 1.77 -6.49
C ASP A 250 1.96 0.41 -6.01
N SER A 251 2.33 -0.64 -6.73
CA SER A 251 1.91 -2.01 -6.44
C SER A 251 2.44 -2.55 -5.12
N PHE A 252 3.45 -1.90 -4.52
CA PHE A 252 3.98 -2.33 -3.22
C PHE A 252 3.11 -1.80 -2.07
N TYR A 253 2.72 -0.53 -2.14
CA TYR A 253 1.87 0.09 -1.11
C TYR A 253 0.38 0.08 -1.45
N PHE A 254 0.00 -0.48 -2.60
CA PHE A 254 -1.36 -0.48 -3.11
C PHE A 254 -1.98 0.92 -3.23
N ARG A 255 -1.16 1.93 -3.57
CA ARG A 255 -1.60 3.34 -3.63
C ARG A 255 -1.37 3.96 -5.00
N GLU A 256 -2.32 4.80 -5.40
CA GLU A 256 -2.17 5.67 -6.55
C GLU A 256 -1.14 6.76 -6.27
N ARG A 257 -0.37 7.09 -7.31
CA ARG A 257 0.65 8.15 -7.29
C ARG A 257 0.44 9.07 -8.47
N TYR A 258 0.71 10.34 -8.21
CA TYR A 258 0.45 11.43 -9.13
C TYR A 258 1.69 12.29 -9.28
N GLY A 259 1.98 12.69 -10.51
CA GLY A 259 2.89 13.78 -10.83
C GLY A 259 2.12 14.82 -11.63
N THR A 260 2.06 16.05 -11.13
CA THR A 260 1.32 17.13 -11.80
C THR A 260 2.23 18.31 -12.10
N THR A 261 2.08 18.88 -13.28
CA THR A 261 2.71 20.14 -13.65
C THR A 261 1.73 21.02 -14.42
N THR A 262 1.80 22.33 -14.19
CA THR A 262 1.04 23.32 -14.96
C THR A 262 2.02 24.35 -15.52
N THR A 263 1.98 24.56 -16.83
CA THR A 263 2.89 25.49 -17.51
C THR A 263 2.24 26.18 -18.70
N LYS A 264 2.86 27.26 -19.16
CA LYS A 264 2.49 27.94 -20.40
C LYS A 264 3.36 27.42 -21.55
N VAL A 265 2.70 26.92 -22.57
CA VAL A 265 3.31 26.38 -23.79
C VAL A 265 3.07 27.34 -24.95
N ARG A 266 4.09 27.54 -25.79
CA ARG A 266 3.96 28.32 -27.02
C ARG A 266 3.54 27.40 -28.18
N ILE A 267 2.33 27.60 -28.67
CA ILE A 267 1.79 26.87 -29.83
C ILE A 267 2.22 27.53 -31.12
N THR A 268 2.85 26.74 -31.99
CA THR A 268 3.33 27.12 -33.33
C THR A 268 2.66 26.27 -34.40
N ARG A 269 2.76 26.63 -35.68
CA ARG A 269 2.29 25.74 -36.75
C ARG A 269 3.29 24.63 -36.95
N ASP A 270 2.77 23.45 -37.29
CA ASP A 270 3.57 22.34 -37.82
C ASP A 270 4.30 22.74 -39.11
#